data_AF-A0A2N3AXG0-F1
#
_entry.id   AF-A0A2N3AXG0-F1
#
_cell.length_a   1.000
_cell.length_b   1.000
_cell.length_c   1.000
_cell.angle_alpha   90.00
_cell.angle_beta   90.00
_cell.angle_gamma   90.00
#
_symmetry.space_group_name_H-M   'P 1'
#
loop_
_entity.id
_entity.type
_entity.pdbx_description
1 polymer ?
#
loop_
_entity_poly.entity_id
_entity_poly.type
_entity_poly.pdbx_seq_one_letter_code
_entity_poly.pdbx_strand_id
1 'polypeptide(L)'
;MTQTTGCSDGGRAFVRTVHSAADGAPFCEHWLIKGAGHAWSGGHPAGGYTDPAGPDASREMARFFMNHRVSRARRAIAAAAAR
;
A
#
# COMPACT_ATOMS: atom_id res chain seq x y z
N MET A 1 4.96 8.80 11.88
CA MET A 1 3.93 7.85 11.44
C MET A 1 2.62 8.60 11.37
N THR A 2 1.86 8.43 10.28
CA THR A 2 0.58 9.13 10.07
C THR A 2 -0.49 8.11 9.73
N GLN A 3 -1.66 8.22 10.34
CA GLN A 3 -2.78 7.30 10.12
C GLN A 3 -3.97 8.04 9.50
N THR A 4 -4.65 7.39 8.55
CA THR A 4 -5.87 7.89 7.91
C THR A 4 -6.88 6.76 7.83
N THR A 5 -8.12 7.05 8.23
CA THR A 5 -9.28 6.15 8.07
C THR A 5 -10.03 6.50 6.79
N GLY A 6 -10.67 5.50 6.17
CA GLY A 6 -11.48 5.72 4.98
C GLY A 6 -12.46 4.59 4.71
N CYS A 7 -13.25 4.76 3.66
CA CYS A 7 -14.15 3.76 3.11
C CYS A 7 -13.90 3.69 1.60
N SER A 8 -13.79 2.49 1.04
CA SER A 8 -13.72 2.30 -0.41
C SER A 8 -15.09 2.55 -1.06
N ASP A 9 -15.11 2.75 -2.38
CA ASP A 9 -16.35 2.87 -3.15
C ASP A 9 -17.26 1.64 -3.00
N GLY A 10 -16.64 0.47 -2.78
CA GLY A 10 -17.34 -0.80 -2.49
C GLY A 10 -17.79 -0.97 -1.03
N GLY A 11 -17.55 0.00 -0.14
CA GLY A 11 -18.09 0.04 1.22
C GLY A 11 -17.20 -0.58 2.31
N ARG A 12 -15.99 -1.05 2.00
CA ARG A 12 -15.04 -1.53 3.01
C ARG A 12 -14.38 -0.36 3.73
N ALA A 13 -14.56 -0.32 5.05
CA ALA A 13 -13.75 0.53 5.90
C ALA A 13 -12.29 0.05 5.92
N PHE A 14 -11.35 0.99 5.86
CA PHE A 14 -9.92 0.71 5.96
C PHE A 14 -9.20 1.73 6.83
N VAL A 15 -8.01 1.32 7.28
CA VAL A 15 -7.02 2.17 7.92
C VAL A 15 -5.74 2.11 7.09
N ARG A 16 -5.22 3.27 6.70
CA ARG A 16 -3.91 3.41 6.08
C ARG A 16 -2.95 4.04 7.09
N THR A 17 -1.81 3.42 7.28
CA THR A 17 -0.72 3.91 8.12
C THR A 17 0.52 4.14 7.26
N VAL A 18 1.07 5.34 7.32
CA VAL A 18 2.29 5.74 6.59
C VAL A 18 3.46 5.86 7.56
N HIS A 19 4.53 5.14 7.26
CA HIS A 19 5.82 5.27 7.93
C HIS A 19 6.79 6.05 7.04
N SER A 20 7.39 7.10 7.60
CA SER A 20 8.31 7.99 6.91
C SER A 20 9.67 8.03 7.60
N ALA A 21 10.72 8.24 6.81
CA ALA A 21 12.07 8.47 7.30
C ALA A 21 12.18 9.88 7.93
N ALA A 22 13.33 10.18 8.52
CA ALA A 22 13.60 11.47 9.16
C ALA A 22 13.49 12.66 8.17
N ASP A 23 13.76 12.42 6.89
CA ASP A 23 13.61 13.40 5.80
C ASP A 23 12.15 13.57 5.34
N GLY A 24 11.20 12.89 5.98
CA GLY A 24 9.78 12.91 5.65
C GLY A 24 9.38 11.99 4.49
N ALA A 25 10.33 11.36 3.80
CA ALA A 25 10.03 10.46 2.69
C ALA A 25 9.33 9.18 3.21
N PRO A 26 8.13 8.84 2.72
CA PRO A 26 7.47 7.61 3.11
C PRO A 26 8.23 6.40 2.56
N PHE A 27 8.45 5.39 3.41
CA PHE A 27 9.15 4.16 3.04
C PHE A 27 8.26 2.93 3.16
N CYS A 28 7.13 3.02 3.87
CA CYS A 28 6.19 1.92 4.04
C CYS A 28 4.76 2.45 4.22
N GLU A 29 3.81 1.77 3.59
CA GLU A 29 2.39 1.93 3.86
C GLU A 29 1.77 0.60 4.27
N HIS A 30 1.10 0.61 5.42
CA HIS A 30 0.31 -0.51 5.90
C HIS A 30 -1.16 -0.17 5.73
N TRP A 31 -1.88 -1.03 5.02
CA TRP A 31 -3.32 -0.94 4.81
C TRP A 31 -4.02 -2.09 5.53
N LEU A 32 -4.89 -1.76 6.48
CA LEU A 32 -5.74 -2.70 7.19
C LEU A 32 -7.18 -2.56 6.69
N ILE A 33 -7.66 -3.56 5.95
CA ILE A 33 -9.04 -3.61 5.44
C ILE A 33 -9.93 -4.36 6.44
N LYS A 34 -11.00 -3.72 6.92
CA LYS A 34 -11.90 -4.34 7.90
C LYS A 34 -12.74 -5.44 7.23
N GLY A 35 -12.54 -6.68 7.66
CA GLY A 35 -13.37 -7.82 7.28
C GLY A 35 -13.09 -8.40 5.89
N ALA A 36 -11.94 -8.08 5.27
CA ALA A 36 -11.55 -8.62 3.96
C ALA A 36 -11.20 -10.11 3.98
N GLY A 37 -10.85 -10.68 5.14
CA GLY A 37 -10.42 -12.09 5.24
C GLY A 37 -9.17 -12.36 4.40
N HIS A 38 -9.10 -13.54 3.77
CA HIS A 38 -8.01 -13.93 2.88
C HIS A 38 -8.38 -13.75 1.40
N ALA A 39 -8.81 -12.53 1.06
CA ALA A 39 -9.15 -12.15 -0.32
C ALA A 39 -8.28 -10.97 -0.78
N TRP A 40 -8.04 -10.89 -2.07
CA TRP A 40 -7.37 -9.75 -2.68
C TRP A 40 -8.29 -8.53 -2.67
N SER A 41 -7.86 -7.43 -2.03
CA SER A 41 -8.70 -6.24 -1.91
C SER A 41 -8.90 -5.54 -3.26
N GLY A 42 -10.17 -5.25 -3.58
CA GLY A 42 -10.59 -4.73 -4.87
C GLY A 42 -10.64 -5.83 -5.93
N GLY A 43 -10.22 -5.51 -7.16
CA GLY A 43 -10.26 -6.43 -8.28
C GLY A 43 -11.65 -6.57 -8.91
N HIS A 44 -11.73 -7.36 -9.98
CA HIS A 44 -12.97 -7.56 -10.71
C HIS A 44 -13.86 -8.60 -10.01
N PRO A 45 -15.18 -8.36 -9.84
CA PRO A 45 -16.12 -9.34 -9.28
C PRO A 45 -16.16 -10.72 -9.93
N ALA A 46 -15.71 -10.85 -11.19
CA ALA A 46 -15.63 -12.13 -11.88
C ALA A 46 -14.35 -12.92 -11.54
N GLY A 47 -13.37 -12.29 -10.87
CA GLY A 47 -12.13 -12.91 -10.45
C GLY A 47 -12.30 -13.71 -9.17
N GLY A 48 -11.81 -14.96 -9.15
CA GLY A 48 -11.76 -15.76 -7.93
C GLY A 48 -10.87 -15.12 -6.85
N TYR A 49 -11.26 -15.29 -5.59
CA TYR A 49 -10.51 -14.82 -4.40
C TYR A 49 -10.30 -13.30 -4.31
N THR A 50 -11.14 -12.51 -4.99
CA THR A 50 -11.16 -11.06 -4.84
C THR A 50 -12.20 -10.62 -3.82
N ASP A 51 -11.98 -9.47 -3.19
CA ASP A 51 -12.96 -8.72 -2.41
C ASP A 51 -13.23 -7.39 -3.13
N PRO A 52 -14.14 -7.35 -4.12
CA PRO A 52 -14.45 -6.15 -4.89
C PRO A 52 -15.00 -4.99 -4.04
N ALA A 53 -15.47 -5.29 -2.82
CA ALA A 53 -15.90 -4.26 -1.89
C ALA A 53 -14.71 -3.47 -1.30
N GLY A 54 -13.50 -4.05 -1.35
CA GLY A 54 -12.26 -3.44 -0.87
C GLY A 54 -11.70 -2.32 -1.75
N PRO A 55 -10.81 -1.47 -1.23
CA PRO A 55 -10.00 -0.58 -2.08
C PRO A 55 -9.13 -1.40 -3.05
N ASP A 56 -8.84 -0.83 -4.21
CA ASP A 56 -8.01 -1.48 -5.23
C ASP A 56 -6.54 -1.56 -4.78
N ALA A 57 -6.15 -2.71 -4.20
CA ALA A 57 -4.80 -2.92 -3.69
C ALA A 57 -3.73 -2.77 -4.78
N SER A 58 -3.99 -3.27 -5.98
CA SER A 58 -3.05 -3.19 -7.10
C SER A 58 -2.79 -1.75 -7.51
N ARG A 59 -3.85 -0.95 -7.61
CA ARG A 59 -3.75 0.49 -7.91
C ARG A 59 -3.02 1.24 -6.81
N GLU A 60 -3.31 0.97 -5.53
CA GLU A 60 -2.64 1.64 -4.42
C GLU A 60 -1.14 1.27 -4.33
N MET A 61 -0.77 0.02 -4.63
CA MET A 61 0.64 -0.39 -4.76
C MET A 61 1.32 0.36 -5.90
N ALA A 62 0.71 0.40 -7.08
CA ALA A 62 1.26 1.12 -8.23
C ALA A 62 1.45 2.61 -7.93
N ARG A 63 0.45 3.25 -7.31
CA ARG A 63 0.50 4.65 -6.85
C ARG A 63 1.68 4.89 -5.91
N PHE A 64 1.88 4.03 -4.92
CA PHE A 64 2.99 4.13 -3.97
C PHE A 64 4.34 4.01 -4.69
N PHE A 65 4.58 2.91 -5.40
CA PHE A 65 5.90 2.64 -5.99
C PHE A 65 6.27 3.63 -7.09
N MET A 66 5.31 4.13 -7.87
CA MET A 66 5.56 5.16 -8.88
C MET A 66 5.91 6.51 -8.24
N ASN A 67 5.31 6.86 -7.11
CA ASN A 67 5.63 8.08 -6.38
C ASN A 67 6.94 7.99 -5.56
N HIS A 68 7.43 6.77 -5.29
CA HIS A 68 8.60 6.52 -4.45
C HIS A 68 9.68 5.74 -5.20
N ARG A 69 10.11 6.28 -6.35
CA ARG A 69 11.21 5.71 -7.13
C ARG A 69 12.51 5.81 -6.36
N VAL A 70 13.13 4.66 -6.07
CA VAL A 70 14.47 4.62 -5.51
C VAL A 70 15.49 5.10 -6.54
N SER A 71 16.28 6.13 -6.21
CA SER A 71 17.35 6.59 -7.10
C SER A 71 18.42 5.49 -7.21
N ARG A 72 19.13 5.44 -8.35
CA ARG A 72 20.27 4.51 -8.53
C ARG A 72 21.30 4.65 -7.42
N ALA A 73 21.59 5.87 -7.00
CA ALA A 73 22.51 6.16 -5.89
C ALA A 73 22.00 5.58 -4.56
N ARG A 74 20.71 5.80 -4.24
CA ARG A 74 20.08 5.29 -2.99
C ARG A 74 20.04 3.76 -2.97
N ARG A 75 19.82 3.13 -4.14
CA ARG A 75 19.94 1.66 -4.31
C ARG A 75 21.35 1.15 -4.08
N ALA A 76 22.36 1.82 -4.62
CA ALA A 76 23.76 1.42 -4.45
C ALA A 76 24.20 1.49 -2.99
N ILE A 77 23.81 2.56 -2.28
CA ILE A 77 24.09 2.73 -0.83
C ILE A 77 23.43 1.61 -0.02
N ALA A 78 22.13 1.34 -0.25
CA ALA A 78 21.43 0.26 0.45
C ALA A 78 22.07 -1.13 0.22
N ALA A 79 22.52 -1.41 -1.02
CA ALA A 79 23.19 -2.66 -1.36
C ALA A 79 24.62 -2.79 -0.78
N ALA A 80 25.28 -1.68 -0.46
CA ALA A 80 26.57 -1.69 0.22
C ALA A 80 26.42 -1.93 1.73
N ALA A 81 25.36 -1.37 2.35
CA ALA A 81 25.09 -1.52 3.78
C ALA A 81 24.49 -2.88 4.18
N ALA A 82 23.97 -3.65 3.22
CA ALA A 82 23.43 -5.00 3.43
C ALA A 82 24.49 -6.12 3.32
N ARG A 83 25.78 -5.76 3.29
CA ARG A 83 26.93 -6.66 3.27
C ARG A 83 27.74 -6.47 4.54
#